data_AF-A0A0N0V1L9-F1
#
_entry.id   AF-A0A0N0V1L9-F1
#
_cell.length_a   1.000
_cell.length_b   1.000
_cell.length_c   1.000
_cell.angle_alpha   90.00
_cell.angle_beta   90.00
_cell.angle_gamma   90.00
#
_symmetry.space_group_name_H-M   'P 1'
#
loop_
_entity.id
_entity.type
_entity.pdbx_description
1 polymer ?
#
loop_
_entity_poly.entity_id
_entity_poly.type
_entity_poly.pdbx_seq_one_letter_code
_entity_poly.pdbx_strand_id
1 'polypeptide(L)'
;MNAGKYCIPYFIIIGFMIRLITLQHADFLPPSEVKQEDELLFHQLIQSKLLETTKNTDRLKLPRKDYELIEKARRAQNPDLPDLTQNEIARCELIHALYYSAPGRFVINQIQQWNQRRQLAGIRDNRPQKIGDFKNEWQIMNTSGTFQTIPFMSEQFGYINHGELRSDFSNWLVVHPFKHDDFLRFQTQVHVNRDYHFTVQLIGSEPVKITETLIGSAPVQIYPAKNVSWLKPICSPHVSTKNKCNKQLARAFEIHFSLKKGRHQINIETQGIQNPHITEPGMHIQRDDKTLAFNWSSMNRRTFIKTDAPFIIRTADGVALTDSHGNPTPFTLENGLIPLIGIGKKTPFALYGLLARSQIPLQTNEIILSINSHIQAIAQQTLRHHINQMCMRDKKYGKKKYCKQRKASVVILNAKTGAILAAANHPLPPKNIHPWDLLTFDRFFSKNNPMTLQAWQGIGSHSAPGSSFKPVVVMAALDMQSYKNVNHMVQELSNASPLHDKASSIKDFYQSCISKNSKTYWKTKIFPCFTKPKNYSLTMTDAIMFSNNEWHKRLAVLMDGEKAFSYDSESLHNTSQFSDLPEFNLCRMAKRLGFGSFIDLAPHLDHTIRIRPDGNKNIEG
;
A
#
# COMPACT_ATOMS: atom_id res chain seq x y z
N MET A 1 -21.39 -25.17 -6.57
CA MET A 1 -20.03 -25.77 -6.54
C MET A 1 -19.46 -25.56 -5.14
N ASN A 2 -19.39 -26.64 -4.37
CA ASN A 2 -18.92 -26.63 -2.98
C ASN A 2 -17.45 -26.19 -2.91
N ALA A 3 -17.20 -25.05 -2.28
CA ALA A 3 -15.87 -24.58 -1.95
C ALA A 3 -15.25 -25.55 -0.93
N GLY A 4 -14.37 -26.43 -1.42
CA GLY A 4 -13.56 -27.30 -0.58
C GLY A 4 -12.70 -26.45 0.35
N LYS A 5 -12.92 -26.62 1.65
CA LYS A 5 -12.09 -26.10 2.74
C LYS A 5 -10.67 -26.63 2.57
N TYR A 6 -9.74 -25.77 2.19
CA TYR A 6 -8.30 -26.05 2.28
C TYR A 6 -7.83 -25.70 3.69
N CYS A 7 -7.83 -26.68 4.59
CA CYS A 7 -7.12 -26.59 5.87
C CYS A 7 -5.65 -26.96 5.65
N ILE A 8 -4.82 -25.96 5.36
CA ILE A 8 -3.38 -25.97 5.66
C ILE A 8 -3.28 -25.51 7.13
N PRO A 9 -2.40 -26.08 7.99
CA PRO A 9 -2.45 -25.82 9.43
C PRO A 9 -2.27 -24.33 9.72
N TYR A 10 -3.38 -23.70 10.11
CA TYR A 10 -3.56 -22.27 10.30
C TYR A 10 -2.75 -21.71 11.49
N PHE A 11 -2.26 -22.58 12.37
CA PHE A 11 -1.72 -22.19 13.68
C PHE A 11 -0.25 -21.72 13.67
N ILE A 12 0.59 -22.27 12.78
CA ILE A 12 2.01 -21.86 12.67
C ILE A 12 2.14 -20.48 11.98
N ILE A 13 1.21 -20.15 11.08
CA ILE A 13 1.25 -18.91 10.29
C ILE A 13 0.69 -17.71 11.08
N ILE A 14 -0.28 -17.90 11.98
CA ILE A 14 -0.85 -16.82 12.80
C ILE A 14 0.16 -16.35 13.87
N GLY A 15 0.86 -17.27 14.54
CA GLY A 15 1.94 -16.91 15.46
C GLY A 15 3.10 -16.17 14.77
N PHE A 16 3.34 -16.47 13.49
CA PHE A 16 4.36 -15.82 12.66
C PHE A 16 4.00 -14.38 12.26
N MET A 17 2.74 -14.11 11.89
CA MET A 17 2.31 -12.77 11.47
C MET A 17 2.17 -11.77 12.63
N ILE A 18 1.75 -12.21 13.82
CA ILE A 18 1.53 -11.29 14.95
C ILE A 18 2.85 -10.73 15.48
N ARG A 19 3.93 -11.53 15.49
CA ARG A 19 5.27 -11.11 15.96
C ARG A 19 5.98 -10.13 15.01
N LEU A 20 5.70 -10.20 13.71
CA LEU A 20 6.25 -9.30 12.69
C LEU A 20 5.65 -7.88 12.76
N ILE A 21 4.41 -7.74 13.23
CA ILE A 21 3.72 -6.44 13.38
C ILE A 21 4.19 -5.72 14.65
N THR A 22 4.45 -6.45 15.74
CA THR A 22 4.90 -5.87 17.03
C THR A 22 6.36 -5.41 17.00
N LEU A 23 7.25 -6.11 16.28
CA LEU A 23 8.67 -5.73 16.18
C LEU A 23 8.91 -4.47 15.31
N GLN A 24 7.96 -4.07 14.46
CA GLN A 24 8.09 -2.83 13.67
C GLN A 24 7.81 -1.54 14.45
N HIS A 25 7.28 -1.61 15.67
CA HIS A 25 6.79 -0.44 16.42
C HIS A 25 7.61 -0.10 17.67
N ALA A 26 8.63 -0.89 18.05
CA ALA A 26 9.21 -0.81 19.40
C ALA A 26 10.38 0.19 19.58
N ASP A 27 11.11 0.59 18.53
CA ASP A 27 12.42 1.25 18.71
C ASP A 27 12.50 2.71 18.20
N PHE A 28 11.43 3.50 18.30
CA PHE A 28 11.50 4.95 18.07
C PHE A 28 10.55 5.72 18.99
N LEU A 29 10.91 5.84 20.27
CA LEU A 29 10.38 6.93 21.10
C LEU A 29 11.33 8.13 20.95
N PRO A 30 10.89 9.23 20.30
CA PRO A 30 11.71 10.44 20.22
C PRO A 30 11.81 11.11 21.60
N PRO A 31 12.89 11.85 21.88
CA PRO A 31 13.02 12.66 23.10
C PRO A 31 11.87 13.67 23.19
N SER A 32 11.46 14.03 24.41
CA SER A 32 10.37 15.00 24.67
C SER A 32 10.61 16.30 23.89
N GLU A 33 9.84 16.53 22.83
CA GLU A 33 9.94 17.72 21.98
C GLU A 33 9.57 18.97 22.80
N VAL A 34 10.46 19.96 22.81
CA VAL A 34 10.13 21.31 23.25
C VAL A 34 9.06 21.84 22.30
N LYS A 35 7.86 22.09 22.82
CA LYS A 35 6.74 22.65 22.04
C LYS A 35 7.15 24.02 21.49
N GLN A 36 6.98 24.20 20.18
CA GLN A 36 7.28 25.46 19.51
C GLN A 36 6.22 26.53 19.90
N GLU A 37 6.58 27.82 19.81
CA GLU A 37 5.72 28.94 20.24
C GLU A 37 4.36 28.98 19.54
N ASP A 38 4.31 28.56 18.28
CA ASP A 38 3.09 28.43 17.47
C ASP A 38 2.18 27.29 17.95
N GLU A 39 2.75 26.15 18.33
CA GLU A 39 2.02 25.05 18.96
C GLU A 39 1.39 25.49 20.29
N LEU A 40 2.16 26.20 21.13
CA LEU A 40 1.66 26.70 22.41
C LEU A 40 0.50 27.69 22.21
N LEU A 41 0.67 28.66 21.29
CA LEU A 41 -0.38 29.63 20.94
C LEU A 41 -1.64 28.92 20.43
N PHE A 42 -1.51 27.91 19.57
CA PHE A 42 -2.65 27.14 19.07
C PHE A 42 -3.41 26.42 20.20
N HIS A 43 -2.69 25.76 21.12
CA HIS A 43 -3.31 25.09 22.27
C HIS A 43 -4.02 26.09 23.20
N GLN A 44 -3.43 27.25 23.47
CA GLN A 44 -4.06 28.30 24.28
C GLN A 44 -5.35 28.82 23.64
N LEU A 45 -5.34 29.05 22.32
CA LEU A 45 -6.53 29.48 21.58
C LEU A 45 -7.69 28.47 21.66
N ILE A 46 -7.40 27.18 21.66
CA ILE A 46 -8.39 26.11 21.85
C ILE A 46 -8.90 26.09 23.29
N GLN A 47 -8.00 26.09 24.28
CA GLN A 47 -8.35 26.05 25.70
C GLN A 47 -9.25 27.24 26.09
N SER A 48 -8.96 28.42 25.52
CA SER A 48 -9.76 29.61 25.70
C SER A 48 -11.04 29.65 24.86
N LYS A 49 -11.40 28.59 24.11
CA LYS A 49 -12.57 28.56 23.21
C LYS A 49 -12.59 29.74 22.22
N LEU A 50 -11.41 30.14 21.72
CA LEU A 50 -11.26 31.13 20.66
C LEU A 50 -11.20 30.48 19.28
N LEU A 51 -10.84 29.19 19.23
CA LEU A 51 -10.97 28.34 18.06
C LEU A 51 -12.06 27.30 18.31
N GLU A 52 -13.14 27.38 17.52
CA GLU A 52 -14.26 26.45 17.60
C GLU A 52 -14.37 25.66 16.29
N THR A 53 -14.72 24.38 16.39
CA THR A 53 -15.12 23.61 15.22
C THR A 53 -16.57 23.92 14.86
N THR A 54 -16.81 24.14 13.57
CA THR A 54 -18.18 24.24 13.06
C THR A 54 -18.81 22.85 13.01
N LYS A 55 -19.98 22.68 13.65
CA LYS A 55 -20.64 21.38 13.89
C LYS A 55 -20.77 20.47 12.65
N ASN A 56 -20.87 21.05 11.45
CA ASN A 56 -21.14 20.31 10.21
C ASN A 56 -19.95 20.23 9.25
N THR A 57 -18.94 21.09 9.38
CA THR A 57 -17.86 21.19 8.37
C THR A 57 -16.50 20.76 8.92
N ASP A 58 -16.39 20.56 10.23
CA ASP A 58 -15.14 20.28 10.95
C ASP A 58 -14.02 21.31 10.67
N ARG A 59 -14.40 22.50 10.20
CA ARG A 59 -13.51 23.66 10.03
C ARG A 59 -13.39 24.42 11.34
N LEU A 60 -12.21 24.96 11.56
CA LEU A 60 -11.92 25.88 12.65
C LEU A 60 -12.36 27.30 12.28
N LYS A 61 -13.21 27.88 13.11
CA LYS A 61 -13.55 29.29 13.02
C LYS A 61 -12.48 30.11 13.73
N LEU A 62 -11.82 31.01 12.99
CA LEU A 62 -10.91 31.99 13.59
C LEU A 62 -11.73 33.03 14.38
N PRO A 63 -11.24 33.52 15.54
CA PRO A 63 -11.88 34.62 16.25
C PRO A 63 -11.84 35.88 15.39
N ARG A 64 -12.82 36.78 15.53
CA ARG A 64 -12.83 38.00 14.69
C ARG A 64 -11.64 38.89 15.01
N LYS A 65 -10.97 39.45 13.99
CA LYS A 65 -9.82 40.36 14.16
C LYS A 65 -10.18 41.63 14.95
N ASP A 66 -11.44 42.05 14.88
CA ASP A 66 -12.02 43.23 15.52
C ASP A 66 -12.66 42.94 16.89
N TYR A 67 -12.45 41.77 17.49
CA TYR A 67 -13.09 41.37 18.76
C TYR A 67 -12.91 42.39 19.88
N GLU A 68 -11.69 42.89 20.07
CA GLU A 68 -11.38 43.89 21.11
C GLU A 68 -12.14 45.20 20.88
N LEU A 69 -12.26 45.64 19.61
CA LEU A 69 -13.01 46.86 19.26
C LEU A 69 -14.51 46.67 19.47
N ILE A 70 -15.04 45.49 19.16
CA ILE A 70 -16.46 45.16 19.38
C ILE A 70 -16.77 45.16 20.88
N GLU A 71 -15.92 44.57 21.72
CA GLU A 71 -16.15 44.57 23.18
C GLU A 71 -16.04 45.97 23.79
N LYS A 72 -15.07 46.78 23.34
CA LYS A 72 -14.98 48.19 23.76
C LYS A 72 -16.23 48.97 23.34
N ALA A 73 -16.71 48.79 22.11
CA ALA A 73 -17.93 49.44 21.63
C ALA A 73 -19.18 48.99 22.40
N ARG A 74 -19.31 47.69 22.69
CA ARG A 74 -20.42 47.12 23.47
C ARG A 74 -20.50 47.71 24.88
N ARG A 75 -19.35 47.95 25.52
CA ARG A 75 -19.25 48.55 26.85
C ARG A 75 -19.44 50.05 26.84
N ALA A 76 -18.95 50.74 25.81
CA ALA A 76 -19.27 52.16 25.60
C ALA A 76 -20.79 52.38 25.44
N GLN A 77 -21.51 51.42 24.85
CA GLN A 77 -22.97 51.45 24.73
C GLN A 77 -23.71 51.01 26.00
N ASN A 78 -23.03 50.40 26.97
CA ASN A 78 -23.65 49.88 28.18
C ASN A 78 -22.69 50.03 29.37
N PRO A 79 -22.63 51.25 29.98
CA PRO A 79 -21.66 51.61 31.02
C PRO A 79 -21.78 50.78 32.30
N ASP A 80 -22.93 50.14 32.53
CA ASP A 80 -23.20 49.31 33.71
C ASP A 80 -22.53 47.92 33.63
N LEU A 81 -21.88 47.59 32.52
CA LEU A 81 -21.12 46.35 32.39
C LEU A 81 -19.85 46.39 33.26
N PRO A 82 -19.55 45.33 34.02
CA PRO A 82 -18.34 45.28 34.84
C PRO A 82 -17.06 45.32 33.99
N ASP A 83 -15.96 45.73 34.62
CA ASP A 83 -14.61 45.70 34.03
C ASP A 83 -14.27 44.32 33.46
N LEU A 84 -13.34 44.29 32.50
CA LEU A 84 -12.93 43.04 31.85
C LEU A 84 -12.42 42.09 32.93
N THR A 85 -13.01 40.90 32.99
CA THR A 85 -12.48 39.83 33.83
C THR A 85 -11.08 39.46 33.33
N GLN A 86 -10.24 38.92 34.22
CA GLN A 86 -8.89 38.45 33.83
C GLN A 86 -8.92 37.46 32.66
N ASN A 87 -9.97 36.63 32.57
CA ASN A 87 -10.17 35.74 31.43
C ASN A 87 -10.46 36.48 30.12
N GLU A 88 -11.19 37.59 30.14
CA GLU A 88 -11.45 38.40 28.95
C GLU A 88 -10.20 39.16 28.50
N ILE A 89 -9.38 39.64 29.45
CA ILE A 89 -8.08 40.27 29.15
C ILE A 89 -7.16 39.24 28.46
N ALA A 90 -7.01 38.05 29.05
CA ALA A 90 -6.20 36.97 28.46
C ALA A 90 -6.71 36.55 27.07
N ARG A 91 -8.03 36.55 26.83
CA ARG A 91 -8.58 36.30 25.49
C ARG A 91 -8.19 37.38 24.49
N CYS A 92 -8.20 38.66 24.89
CA CYS A 92 -7.77 39.76 24.02
C CYS A 92 -6.30 39.65 23.67
N GLU A 93 -5.44 39.30 24.64
CA GLU A 93 -4.01 39.06 24.41
C GLU A 93 -3.76 37.91 23.42
N LEU A 94 -4.50 36.81 23.54
CA LEU A 94 -4.39 35.69 22.60
C LEU A 94 -4.86 36.05 21.18
N ILE A 95 -5.93 36.84 21.04
CA ILE A 95 -6.37 37.34 19.72
C ILE A 95 -5.32 38.29 19.13
N HIS A 96 -4.75 39.16 19.97
CA HIS A 96 -3.69 40.06 19.56
C HIS A 96 -2.44 39.27 19.10
N ALA A 97 -2.01 38.27 19.87
CA ALA A 97 -0.93 37.36 19.49
C ALA A 97 -1.25 36.63 18.18
N LEU A 98 -2.48 36.13 18.00
CA LEU A 98 -2.90 35.43 16.78
C LEU A 98 -2.78 36.30 15.52
N TYR A 99 -3.17 37.57 15.58
CA TYR A 99 -3.21 38.44 14.39
C TYR A 99 -1.97 39.29 14.16
N TYR A 100 -1.20 39.58 15.22
CA TYR A 100 -0.10 40.56 15.16
C TYR A 100 1.28 39.97 15.48
N SER A 101 1.39 38.69 15.86
CA SER A 101 2.69 38.01 16.04
C SER A 101 3.11 37.16 14.83
N ALA A 102 4.38 36.77 14.77
CA ALA A 102 4.88 35.81 13.77
C ALA A 102 4.31 34.39 13.98
N PRO A 103 4.30 33.81 15.21
CA PRO A 103 3.62 32.55 15.48
C PRO A 103 2.13 32.58 15.10
N GLY A 104 1.43 33.68 15.40
CA GLY A 104 0.03 33.86 15.06
C GLY A 104 -0.25 33.81 13.56
N ARG A 105 0.56 34.49 12.74
CA ARG A 105 0.48 34.40 11.27
C ARG A 105 0.70 32.97 10.76
N PHE A 106 1.61 32.22 11.38
CA PHE A 106 1.83 30.81 11.04
C PHE A 106 0.60 29.96 11.39
N VAL A 107 0.06 30.11 12.60
CA VAL A 107 -1.17 29.43 13.04
C VAL A 107 -2.35 29.74 12.12
N ILE A 108 -2.57 31.01 11.74
CA ILE A 108 -3.62 31.40 10.79
C ILE A 108 -3.44 30.68 9.45
N ASN A 109 -2.22 30.66 8.91
CA ASN A 109 -1.94 29.99 7.65
C ASN A 109 -2.19 28.47 7.74
N GLN A 110 -1.74 27.82 8.82
CA GLN A 110 -2.02 26.41 9.06
C GLN A 110 -3.52 26.12 9.19
N ILE A 111 -4.27 26.96 9.92
CA ILE A 111 -5.73 26.85 10.03
C ILE A 111 -6.42 27.06 8.69
N GLN A 112 -5.97 28.02 7.87
CA GLN A 112 -6.51 28.26 6.54
C GLN A 112 -6.25 27.05 5.63
N GLN A 113 -5.02 26.54 5.59
CA GLN A 113 -4.68 25.33 4.83
C GLN A 113 -5.47 24.12 5.30
N TRP A 114 -5.61 23.95 6.62
CA TRP A 114 -6.43 22.90 7.22
C TRP A 114 -7.89 23.00 6.79
N ASN A 115 -8.48 24.19 6.93
CA ASN A 115 -9.87 24.45 6.57
C ASN A 115 -10.12 24.26 5.07
N GLN A 116 -9.17 24.63 4.22
CA GLN A 116 -9.24 24.37 2.78
C GLN A 116 -9.27 22.87 2.54
N ARG A 117 -8.39 22.08 3.16
CA ARG A 117 -8.31 20.62 2.94
C ARG A 117 -9.48 19.80 3.49
N ARG A 118 -10.38 20.40 4.28
CA ARG A 118 -11.54 19.71 4.90
C ARG A 118 -12.62 19.33 3.91
N GLN A 119 -12.85 20.17 2.92
CA GLN A 119 -13.77 19.87 1.84
C GLN A 119 -13.00 19.83 0.54
N LEU A 120 -13.35 18.89 -0.31
CA LEU A 120 -12.79 18.83 -1.64
C LEU A 120 -13.83 18.35 -2.62
N ALA A 121 -13.71 18.88 -3.83
CA ALA A 121 -14.25 18.27 -5.02
C ALA A 121 -13.12 18.12 -6.02
N GLY A 122 -13.18 17.05 -6.80
CA GLY A 122 -12.19 16.79 -7.83
C GLY A 122 -12.86 16.27 -9.08
N ILE A 123 -12.28 16.60 -10.23
CA ILE A 123 -12.68 16.02 -11.51
C ILE A 123 -11.47 15.54 -12.28
N ARG A 124 -11.65 14.45 -13.02
CA ARG A 124 -10.75 14.02 -14.10
C ARG A 124 -11.55 13.25 -15.13
N ASP A 125 -10.98 13.06 -16.31
CA ASP A 125 -11.61 12.24 -17.35
C ASP A 125 -10.58 11.50 -18.18
N ASN A 126 -11.04 10.64 -19.08
CA ASN A 126 -10.18 9.85 -19.96
C ASN A 126 -10.13 10.34 -21.41
N ARG A 127 -10.37 11.64 -21.64
CA ARG A 127 -10.20 12.25 -22.96
C ARG A 127 -8.71 12.38 -23.29
N PRO A 128 -8.30 12.19 -24.55
CA PRO A 128 -6.91 12.33 -24.95
C PRO A 128 -6.45 13.80 -24.83
N GLN A 129 -5.32 14.03 -24.16
CA GLN A 129 -4.78 15.38 -23.92
C GLN A 129 -4.11 16.02 -25.15
N LYS A 130 -3.64 15.22 -26.12
CA LYS A 130 -2.75 15.67 -27.21
C LYS A 130 -3.36 15.76 -28.61
N ILE A 131 -4.67 15.63 -28.77
CA ILE A 131 -5.29 15.74 -30.10
C ILE A 131 -5.67 17.20 -30.34
N GLY A 132 -5.03 17.82 -31.34
CA GLY A 132 -4.93 19.27 -31.58
C GLY A 132 -6.21 20.07 -31.84
N ASP A 133 -7.39 19.58 -31.49
CA ASP A 133 -8.69 20.26 -31.74
C ASP A 133 -9.52 20.49 -30.47
N PHE A 134 -9.02 20.14 -29.29
CA PHE A 134 -9.80 20.20 -28.06
C PHE A 134 -9.18 21.12 -27.00
N LYS A 135 -9.88 22.19 -26.61
CA LYS A 135 -9.68 22.82 -25.30
C LYS A 135 -10.27 21.90 -24.22
N ASN A 136 -9.59 20.79 -23.94
CA ASN A 136 -10.01 19.75 -22.98
C ASN A 136 -9.80 20.15 -21.51
N GLU A 137 -9.78 21.44 -21.21
CA GLU A 137 -9.58 21.92 -19.85
C GLU A 137 -10.94 22.03 -19.15
N TRP A 138 -11.00 21.53 -17.93
CA TRP A 138 -12.12 21.83 -17.05
C TRP A 138 -11.91 23.19 -16.42
N GLN A 139 -12.91 24.03 -16.53
CA GLN A 139 -13.04 25.26 -15.76
C GLN A 139 -13.88 24.96 -14.53
N ILE A 140 -13.44 25.43 -13.36
CA ILE A 140 -14.13 25.21 -12.10
C ILE A 140 -14.62 26.56 -11.59
N MET A 141 -15.91 26.66 -11.35
CA MET A 141 -16.57 27.93 -10.97
C MET A 141 -17.55 27.72 -9.82
N ASN A 142 -17.77 28.76 -9.02
CA ASN A 142 -18.95 28.90 -8.16
C ASN A 142 -19.64 30.24 -8.44
N THR A 143 -20.57 30.62 -7.56
CA THR A 143 -21.24 31.94 -7.57
C THR A 143 -20.28 33.12 -7.43
N SER A 144 -19.08 32.91 -6.87
CA SER A 144 -18.07 33.94 -6.63
C SER A 144 -17.03 34.07 -7.75
N GLY A 145 -17.02 33.16 -8.73
CA GLY A 145 -16.09 33.19 -9.87
C GLY A 145 -15.34 31.88 -10.10
N THR A 146 -14.22 31.97 -10.84
CA THR A 146 -13.37 30.82 -11.20
C THR A 146 -12.37 30.49 -10.10
N PHE A 147 -12.14 29.21 -9.84
CA PHE A 147 -11.15 28.74 -8.87
C PHE A 147 -9.79 28.47 -9.50
N GLN A 148 -8.74 28.71 -8.72
CA GLN A 148 -7.43 28.12 -8.99
C GLN A 148 -7.44 26.65 -8.57
N THR A 149 -7.10 25.76 -9.49
CA THR A 149 -7.01 24.32 -9.21
C THR A 149 -5.72 23.98 -8.48
N ILE A 150 -5.77 23.03 -7.55
CA ILE A 150 -4.59 22.48 -6.90
C ILE A 150 -4.37 21.07 -7.46
N PRO A 151 -3.13 20.67 -7.80
CA PRO A 151 -2.84 19.35 -8.36
C PRO A 151 -2.81 18.22 -7.31
N PHE A 152 -3.31 18.47 -6.09
CA PHE A 152 -3.18 17.54 -4.99
C PHE A 152 -4.52 16.89 -4.63
N MET A 153 -4.62 15.59 -4.90
CA MET A 153 -5.73 14.74 -4.48
C MET A 153 -5.23 13.78 -3.38
N SER A 154 -6.02 13.58 -2.33
CA SER A 154 -5.69 12.62 -1.27
C SER A 154 -5.67 11.20 -1.83
N GLU A 155 -4.64 10.42 -1.50
CA GLU A 155 -4.50 9.04 -1.97
C GLU A 155 -5.65 8.13 -1.51
N GLN A 156 -6.41 8.56 -0.49
CA GLN A 156 -7.52 7.81 0.07
C GLN A 156 -8.72 7.67 -0.88
N PHE A 157 -8.78 8.47 -1.93
CA PHE A 157 -9.76 8.28 -3.00
C PHE A 157 -9.36 7.17 -3.97
N GLY A 158 -8.23 6.49 -3.77
CA GLY A 158 -7.76 5.38 -4.61
C GLY A 158 -8.74 4.26 -4.90
N TYR A 159 -9.73 4.07 -4.05
CA TYR A 159 -10.76 3.06 -4.25
C TYR A 159 -11.60 3.28 -5.52
N ILE A 160 -11.59 4.49 -6.09
CA ILE A 160 -12.22 4.82 -7.38
C ILE A 160 -11.61 4.06 -8.57
N ASN A 161 -10.47 3.41 -8.37
CA ASN A 161 -9.85 2.57 -9.38
C ASN A 161 -10.55 1.20 -9.53
N HIS A 162 -11.55 0.88 -8.70
CA HIS A 162 -12.35 -0.36 -8.80
C HIS A 162 -11.50 -1.65 -8.84
N GLY A 163 -10.31 -1.63 -8.24
CA GLY A 163 -9.37 -2.76 -8.27
C GLY A 163 -8.64 -2.96 -9.59
N GLU A 164 -8.71 -2.00 -10.52
CA GLU A 164 -7.92 -1.96 -11.76
C GLU A 164 -7.11 -0.65 -11.88
N LEU A 165 -5.86 -0.72 -12.33
CA LEU A 165 -5.08 0.48 -12.63
C LEU A 165 -5.47 1.05 -13.99
N ARG A 166 -5.91 2.31 -13.98
CA ARG A 166 -6.36 3.04 -15.17
C ARG A 166 -5.25 3.98 -15.64
N SER A 167 -4.80 3.80 -16.88
CA SER A 167 -3.80 4.66 -17.53
C SER A 167 -4.44 5.67 -18.50
N ASP A 168 -5.75 5.59 -18.69
CA ASP A 168 -6.51 6.39 -19.64
C ASP A 168 -6.94 7.74 -19.06
N PHE A 169 -6.86 7.96 -17.75
CA PHE A 169 -7.32 9.19 -17.11
C PHE A 169 -6.25 10.28 -17.01
N SER A 170 -6.71 11.53 -17.08
CA SER A 170 -5.92 12.73 -16.81
C SER A 170 -5.57 12.89 -15.33
N ASN A 171 -4.71 13.89 -15.06
CA ASN A 171 -4.48 14.38 -13.70
C ASN A 171 -5.79 14.86 -13.07
N TRP A 172 -5.85 14.79 -11.74
CA TRP A 172 -6.93 15.38 -10.97
C TRP A 172 -6.87 16.91 -11.01
N LEU A 173 -8.03 17.52 -11.25
CA LEU A 173 -8.27 18.94 -11.01
C LEU A 173 -9.08 19.07 -9.73
N VAL A 174 -8.44 19.57 -8.67
CA VAL A 174 -9.01 19.59 -7.32
C VAL A 174 -9.27 21.02 -6.87
N VAL A 175 -10.40 21.22 -6.21
CA VAL A 175 -10.75 22.46 -5.53
C VAL A 175 -11.19 22.20 -4.10
N HIS A 176 -10.90 23.18 -3.26
CA HIS A 176 -11.30 23.22 -1.86
C HIS A 176 -12.39 24.29 -1.69
N PRO A 177 -13.67 23.92 -1.70
CA PRO A 177 -14.74 24.91 -1.63
C PRO A 177 -14.67 25.69 -0.31
N PHE A 178 -14.92 27.00 -0.40
CA PHE A 178 -14.81 27.91 0.73
C PHE A 178 -16.00 27.85 1.68
N LYS A 179 -17.13 27.25 1.27
CA LYS A 179 -18.33 27.05 2.10
C LYS A 179 -18.96 25.69 1.77
N HIS A 180 -19.55 25.05 2.78
CA HIS A 180 -20.16 23.73 2.64
C HIS A 180 -21.29 23.72 1.60
N ASP A 181 -22.04 24.81 1.50
CA ASP A 181 -23.22 24.88 0.63
C ASP A 181 -22.90 25.45 -0.77
N ASP A 182 -21.63 25.78 -1.04
CA ASP A 182 -21.26 26.29 -2.36
C ASP A 182 -21.32 25.15 -3.38
N PHE A 183 -22.24 25.30 -4.33
CA PHE A 183 -22.24 24.46 -5.53
C PHE A 183 -21.04 24.82 -6.40
N LEU A 184 -20.29 23.79 -6.79
CA LEU A 184 -19.19 23.87 -7.72
C LEU A 184 -19.70 23.41 -9.08
N ARG A 185 -19.49 24.25 -10.09
CA ARG A 185 -19.73 23.93 -11.49
C ARG A 185 -18.40 23.59 -12.17
N PHE A 186 -18.27 22.33 -12.58
CA PHE A 186 -17.24 21.89 -13.50
C PHE A 186 -17.76 22.05 -14.92
N GLN A 187 -17.10 22.88 -15.72
CA GLN A 187 -17.49 23.19 -17.09
C GLN A 187 -16.37 22.80 -18.05
N THR A 188 -16.71 22.16 -19.17
CA THR A 188 -15.77 21.89 -20.26
C THR A 188 -16.48 22.02 -21.60
N GLN A 189 -15.72 22.35 -22.65
CA GLN A 189 -16.19 22.35 -24.03
C GLN A 189 -15.48 21.25 -24.82
N VAL A 190 -16.24 20.47 -25.59
CA VAL A 190 -15.74 19.29 -26.31
C VAL A 190 -16.18 19.39 -27.76
N HIS A 191 -15.25 19.32 -28.71
CA HIS A 191 -15.57 19.30 -30.13
C HIS A 191 -15.36 17.91 -30.73
N VAL A 192 -16.42 17.15 -30.96
CA VAL A 192 -16.30 15.77 -31.44
C VAL A 192 -16.69 15.68 -32.93
N ASN A 193 -15.79 15.15 -33.75
CA ASN A 193 -15.99 15.01 -35.21
C ASN A 193 -16.82 13.76 -35.59
N ARG A 194 -17.08 12.90 -34.62
CA ARG A 194 -17.89 11.68 -34.71
C ARG A 194 -18.51 11.41 -33.34
N ASP A 195 -19.43 10.45 -33.28
CA ASP A 195 -19.94 9.95 -32.00
C ASP A 195 -18.77 9.50 -31.11
N TYR A 196 -18.76 9.98 -29.88
CA TYR A 196 -17.63 9.85 -28.97
C TYR A 196 -18.09 9.54 -27.55
N HIS A 197 -17.40 8.58 -26.93
CA HIS A 197 -17.65 8.16 -25.57
C HIS A 197 -16.43 8.47 -24.70
N PHE A 198 -16.68 9.01 -23.52
CA PHE A 198 -15.65 9.20 -22.52
C PHE A 198 -16.25 9.09 -21.12
N THR A 199 -15.39 8.90 -20.14
CA THR A 199 -15.75 8.69 -18.75
C THR A 199 -15.13 9.79 -17.91
N VAL A 200 -15.93 10.36 -17.02
CA VAL A 200 -15.51 11.34 -16.01
C VAL A 200 -15.55 10.67 -14.64
N GLN A 201 -14.51 10.88 -13.85
CA GLN A 201 -14.53 10.59 -12.43
C GLN A 201 -14.66 11.89 -11.65
N LEU A 202 -15.67 11.91 -10.79
CA LEU A 202 -16.00 13.04 -9.93
C LEU A 202 -15.84 12.63 -8.47
N ILE A 203 -15.14 13.43 -7.69
CA ILE A 203 -15.12 13.35 -6.23
C ILE A 203 -15.92 14.54 -5.72
N GLY A 204 -16.91 14.27 -4.87
CA GLY A 204 -17.92 15.25 -4.50
C GLY A 204 -19.20 14.56 -4.04
N SER A 205 -20.20 15.37 -3.68
CA SER A 205 -21.54 14.86 -3.43
C SER A 205 -22.17 14.42 -4.74
N GLU A 206 -23.32 13.75 -4.66
CA GLU A 206 -24.08 13.42 -5.86
C GLU A 206 -24.28 14.67 -6.74
N PRO A 207 -23.99 14.61 -8.05
CA PRO A 207 -24.23 15.73 -8.95
C PRO A 207 -25.66 16.22 -8.81
N VAL A 208 -25.86 17.50 -8.58
CA VAL A 208 -27.20 18.10 -8.45
C VAL A 208 -27.79 18.35 -9.83
N LYS A 209 -26.94 18.75 -10.78
CA LYS A 209 -27.32 19.05 -12.14
C LYS A 209 -26.22 18.67 -13.10
N ILE A 210 -26.59 17.99 -14.18
CA ILE A 210 -25.70 17.77 -15.32
C ILE A 210 -26.43 18.26 -16.56
N THR A 211 -25.78 19.15 -17.31
CA THR A 211 -26.30 19.68 -18.58
C THR A 211 -25.30 19.41 -19.69
N GLU A 212 -25.84 19.01 -20.83
CA GLU A 212 -25.13 18.89 -22.10
C GLU A 212 -25.79 19.87 -23.07
N THR A 213 -25.01 20.75 -23.68
CA THR A 213 -25.49 21.72 -24.66
C THR A 213 -24.70 21.56 -25.94
N LEU A 214 -25.34 21.04 -26.99
CA LEU A 214 -24.81 21.16 -28.34
C LEU A 214 -24.84 22.65 -28.72
N ILE A 215 -23.69 23.26 -29.00
CA ILE A 215 -23.59 24.68 -29.34
C ILE A 215 -24.44 24.95 -30.58
N GLY A 216 -25.40 25.87 -30.46
CA GLY A 216 -26.44 26.11 -31.48
C GLY A 216 -27.77 25.40 -31.20
N SER A 217 -27.89 24.68 -30.08
CA SER A 217 -29.12 24.04 -29.59
C SER A 217 -29.40 24.45 -28.14
N ALA A 218 -30.63 24.22 -27.68
CA ALA A 218 -31.01 24.48 -26.29
C ALA A 218 -30.27 23.51 -25.33
N PRO A 219 -29.89 23.96 -24.12
CA PRO A 219 -29.28 23.09 -23.11
C PRO A 219 -30.21 21.93 -22.73
N VAL A 220 -29.70 20.70 -22.80
CA VAL A 220 -30.41 19.51 -22.36
C VAL A 220 -29.93 19.16 -20.96
N GLN A 221 -30.83 19.26 -19.99
CA GLN A 221 -30.56 18.75 -18.65
C GLN A 221 -30.70 17.23 -18.66
N ILE A 222 -29.57 16.54 -18.48
CA ILE A 222 -29.53 15.08 -18.49
C ILE A 222 -29.68 14.48 -17.08
N TYR A 223 -29.49 15.28 -16.03
CA TYR A 223 -29.65 14.88 -14.63
C TYR A 223 -30.35 15.97 -13.78
N PRO A 224 -31.28 15.62 -12.85
CA PRO A 224 -31.68 14.27 -12.45
C PRO A 224 -32.62 13.59 -13.44
N ALA A 225 -32.40 12.29 -13.70
CA ALA A 225 -33.33 11.43 -14.42
C ALA A 225 -33.69 10.21 -13.56
N LYS A 226 -34.91 9.65 -13.74
CA LYS A 226 -35.44 8.60 -12.85
C LYS A 226 -34.61 7.31 -12.87
N ASN A 227 -33.95 6.98 -13.99
CA ASN A 227 -33.08 5.82 -14.14
C ASN A 227 -31.82 6.18 -14.91
N VAL A 228 -30.66 6.19 -14.23
CA VAL A 228 -29.40 6.68 -14.80
C VAL A 228 -28.34 5.58 -14.70
N SER A 229 -28.24 4.73 -15.71
CA SER A 229 -27.18 3.70 -15.79
C SER A 229 -25.79 4.28 -16.07
N TRP A 230 -25.73 5.51 -16.57
CA TRP A 230 -24.50 6.21 -16.91
C TRP A 230 -23.85 6.93 -15.72
N LEU A 231 -24.52 7.04 -14.57
CA LEU A 231 -23.99 7.61 -13.32
C LEU A 231 -23.85 6.49 -12.29
N LYS A 232 -22.60 6.11 -11.99
CA LYS A 232 -22.30 5.02 -11.05
C LYS A 232 -21.73 5.58 -9.75
N PRO A 233 -22.41 5.36 -8.59
CA PRO A 233 -21.83 5.72 -7.31
C PRO A 233 -20.61 4.85 -7.00
N ILE A 234 -19.57 5.48 -6.45
CA ILE A 234 -18.36 4.83 -5.97
C ILE A 234 -18.24 5.04 -4.46
N CYS A 235 -18.22 3.94 -3.72
CA CYS A 235 -18.09 3.94 -2.26
C CYS A 235 -16.71 3.44 -1.83
N SER A 236 -16.27 3.89 -0.65
CA SER A 236 -15.05 3.39 -0.02
C SER A 236 -15.16 1.88 0.28
N PRO A 237 -14.06 1.10 0.19
CA PRO A 237 -14.09 -0.35 0.40
C PRO A 237 -14.51 -0.74 1.81
N HIS A 238 -14.25 0.14 2.79
CA HIS A 238 -14.62 -0.08 4.19
C HIS A 238 -16.15 -0.06 4.42
N VAL A 239 -16.93 0.46 3.48
CA VAL A 239 -18.39 0.54 3.56
C VAL A 239 -19.06 -0.78 3.10
N SER A 240 -18.33 -1.71 2.46
CA SER A 240 -18.92 -2.67 1.52
C SER A 240 -19.09 -4.13 1.98
N THR A 241 -19.10 -4.47 3.27
CA THR A 241 -19.37 -5.88 3.66
C THR A 241 -20.84 -6.17 3.99
N LYS A 242 -21.66 -5.15 4.29
CA LYS A 242 -23.10 -5.33 4.60
C LYS A 242 -24.03 -4.38 3.83
N ASN A 243 -23.59 -3.18 3.47
CA ASN A 243 -24.42 -2.21 2.75
C ASN A 243 -24.03 -2.17 1.27
N LYS A 244 -25.01 -2.37 0.37
CA LYS A 244 -24.81 -2.11 -1.06
C LYS A 244 -24.43 -0.64 -1.23
N CYS A 245 -23.38 -0.36 -2.00
CA CYS A 245 -22.99 1.01 -2.33
C CYS A 245 -24.19 1.76 -2.91
N ASN A 246 -24.61 2.83 -2.26
CA ASN A 246 -25.75 3.66 -2.66
C ASN A 246 -25.29 5.12 -2.79
N LYS A 247 -26.17 5.96 -3.35
CA LYS A 247 -25.89 7.38 -3.62
C LYS A 247 -25.56 8.19 -2.36
N GLN A 248 -26.14 7.85 -1.22
CA GLN A 248 -25.93 8.55 0.06
C GLN A 248 -24.56 8.25 0.68
N LEU A 249 -24.03 7.05 0.44
CA LEU A 249 -22.74 6.60 0.95
C LEU A 249 -21.59 6.85 -0.04
N ALA A 250 -21.93 7.18 -1.28
CA ALA A 250 -20.96 7.48 -2.33
C ALA A 250 -20.23 8.78 -2.03
N ARG A 251 -18.92 8.75 -2.22
CA ARG A 251 -18.03 9.91 -2.11
C ARG A 251 -17.38 10.27 -3.44
N ALA A 252 -17.62 9.45 -4.45
CA ALA A 252 -17.19 9.67 -5.81
C ALA A 252 -18.21 9.05 -6.76
N PHE A 253 -18.16 9.47 -8.02
CA PHE A 253 -19.07 9.05 -9.07
C PHE A 253 -18.28 8.84 -10.37
N GLU A 254 -18.64 7.80 -11.10
CA GLU A 254 -18.20 7.60 -12.48
C GLU A 254 -19.35 7.96 -13.42
N ILE A 255 -19.10 8.86 -14.37
CA ILE A 255 -20.08 9.41 -15.30
C ILE A 255 -19.67 9.04 -16.73
N HIS A 256 -20.52 8.31 -17.45
CA HIS A 256 -20.27 7.93 -18.84
C HIS A 256 -21.02 8.85 -19.80
N PHE A 257 -20.30 9.62 -20.61
CA PHE A 257 -20.88 10.48 -21.64
C PHE A 257 -20.88 9.79 -23.01
N SER A 258 -21.92 10.08 -23.79
CA SER A 258 -22.08 9.61 -25.17
C SER A 258 -22.49 10.79 -26.05
N LEU A 259 -21.51 11.50 -26.59
CA LEU A 259 -21.73 12.72 -27.37
C LEU A 259 -21.91 12.40 -28.85
N LYS A 260 -22.87 13.07 -29.49
CA LYS A 260 -23.00 13.08 -30.96
C LYS A 260 -21.99 14.01 -31.61
N LYS A 261 -21.72 13.85 -32.90
CA LYS A 261 -20.90 14.80 -33.67
C LYS A 261 -21.34 16.25 -33.42
N GLY A 262 -20.42 17.14 -33.04
CA GLY A 262 -20.71 18.54 -32.78
C GLY A 262 -19.79 19.21 -31.76
N ARG A 263 -20.10 20.46 -31.37
CA ARG A 263 -19.46 21.14 -30.24
C ARG A 263 -20.39 21.09 -29.04
N HIS A 264 -19.93 20.56 -27.94
CA HIS A 264 -20.70 20.36 -26.73
C HIS A 264 -20.14 21.20 -25.59
N GLN A 265 -21.01 21.80 -24.80
CA GLN A 265 -20.68 22.31 -23.48
C GLN A 265 -21.29 21.38 -22.43
N ILE A 266 -20.46 20.91 -21.51
CA ILE A 266 -20.86 20.04 -20.42
C ILE A 266 -20.67 20.81 -19.11
N ASN A 267 -21.72 20.87 -18.30
CA ASN A 267 -21.65 21.43 -16.96
C ASN A 267 -22.10 20.37 -15.94
N ILE A 268 -21.27 20.13 -14.93
CA ILE A 268 -21.54 19.23 -13.81
C ILE A 268 -21.54 20.07 -12.53
N GLU A 269 -22.68 20.13 -11.84
CA GLU A 269 -22.83 20.83 -10.57
C GLU A 269 -22.82 19.82 -9.41
N THR A 270 -21.94 20.01 -8.43
CA THR A 270 -21.78 19.15 -7.24
C THR A 270 -21.38 20.00 -6.04
N GLN A 271 -21.37 19.42 -4.84
CA GLN A 271 -20.81 20.06 -3.64
C GLN A 271 -19.53 19.31 -3.22
N GLY A 272 -18.63 20.04 -2.55
CA GLY A 272 -17.47 19.41 -1.94
C GLY A 272 -17.88 18.43 -0.84
N ILE A 273 -17.19 17.32 -0.75
CA ILE A 273 -17.36 16.36 0.35
C ILE A 273 -16.26 16.53 1.39
N GLN A 274 -16.55 16.07 2.59
CA GLN A 274 -15.56 16.00 3.64
C GLN A 274 -14.41 15.06 3.25
N ASN A 275 -13.18 15.55 3.35
CA ASN A 275 -11.98 14.78 3.16
C ASN A 275 -11.85 13.74 4.30
N PRO A 276 -11.94 12.43 4.00
CA PRO A 276 -12.05 11.38 5.03
C PRO A 276 -10.88 11.34 6.01
N HIS A 277 -9.67 11.74 5.62
CA HIS A 277 -8.58 11.94 6.55
C HIS A 277 -7.59 13.03 6.09
N ILE A 278 -7.20 13.90 7.02
CA ILE A 278 -6.06 14.79 6.88
C ILE A 278 -4.90 14.16 7.67
N THR A 279 -4.28 13.10 7.14
CA THR A 279 -3.08 12.47 7.71
C THR A 279 -1.80 12.86 6.96
N GLU A 280 -1.80 13.95 6.21
CA GLU A 280 -0.57 14.53 5.68
C GLU A 280 0.22 15.27 6.77
N PRO A 281 1.56 15.21 6.79
CA PRO A 281 2.37 15.91 7.79
C PRO A 281 2.04 17.41 7.86
N GLY A 282 1.70 17.89 9.06
CA GLY A 282 1.19 19.23 9.37
C GLY A 282 0.30 19.21 10.62
N MET A 283 -0.49 20.27 10.87
CA MET A 283 -1.46 20.27 11.97
C MET A 283 -2.46 19.11 11.80
N HIS A 284 -2.57 18.18 12.77
CA HIS A 284 -3.52 17.06 12.75
C HIS A 284 -4.60 17.22 13.83
N ILE A 285 -5.77 17.73 13.46
CA ILE A 285 -6.88 17.79 14.42
C ILE A 285 -7.66 16.47 14.35
N GLN A 286 -7.41 15.60 15.33
CA GLN A 286 -8.17 14.37 15.51
C GLN A 286 -9.40 14.66 16.38
N ARG A 287 -10.58 14.30 15.88
CA ARG A 287 -11.80 14.34 16.67
C ARG A 287 -11.95 12.97 17.32
N ASP A 288 -11.83 12.89 18.64
CA ASP A 288 -12.26 11.71 19.38
C ASP A 288 -13.78 11.83 19.60
N ASP A 289 -14.48 10.70 19.68
CA ASP A 289 -15.95 10.63 19.67
C ASP A 289 -16.59 11.30 20.91
N LYS A 290 -15.77 11.70 21.89
CA LYS A 290 -16.22 12.34 23.14
C LYS A 290 -15.51 13.66 23.46
N THR A 291 -14.36 13.95 22.85
CA THR A 291 -13.58 15.19 23.03
C THR A 291 -12.83 15.54 21.74
N LEU A 292 -12.80 16.82 21.36
CA LEU A 292 -11.92 17.28 20.29
C LEU A 292 -10.49 17.29 20.84
N ALA A 293 -9.72 16.25 20.54
CA ALA A 293 -8.30 16.15 20.91
C ALA A 293 -7.45 16.80 19.83
N PHE A 294 -7.03 18.05 20.06
CA PHE A 294 -6.20 18.78 19.11
C PHE A 294 -4.73 18.37 19.29
N ASN A 295 -4.19 17.62 18.35
CA ASN A 295 -2.78 17.23 18.34
C ASN A 295 -2.03 18.01 17.26
N TRP A 296 -1.28 19.03 17.68
CA TRP A 296 -0.33 19.66 16.78
C TRP A 296 0.88 18.74 16.62
N SER A 297 1.07 18.12 15.46
CA SER A 297 2.40 17.68 15.09
C SER A 297 3.01 18.80 14.29
N SER A 298 4.05 19.45 14.84
CA SER A 298 4.84 20.35 14.02
C SER A 298 5.30 19.57 12.78
N MET A 299 5.25 20.20 11.61
CA MET A 299 5.91 19.64 10.44
C MET A 299 7.34 19.43 10.89
N ASN A 300 7.75 18.18 11.10
CA ASN A 300 9.08 17.86 11.59
C ASN A 300 10.04 18.61 10.68
N ARG A 301 10.56 19.76 11.14
CA ARG A 301 11.68 20.49 10.52
C ARG A 301 12.94 19.68 10.78
N ARG A 302 12.86 18.36 10.65
CA ARG A 302 13.91 17.63 9.98
C ARG A 302 13.93 18.26 8.60
N THR A 303 14.75 19.30 8.48
CA THR A 303 15.61 19.48 7.32
C THR A 303 16.30 18.14 7.11
N PHE A 304 15.54 17.16 6.57
CA PHE A 304 16.13 16.23 5.65
C PHE A 304 16.84 17.16 4.70
N ILE A 305 18.17 17.10 4.71
CA ILE A 305 18.96 17.66 3.63
C ILE A 305 18.37 16.97 2.41
N LYS A 306 17.41 17.63 1.76
CA LYS A 306 16.87 17.17 0.50
C LYS A 306 18.08 17.27 -0.39
N THR A 307 18.66 16.14 -0.74
CA THR A 307 19.40 16.07 -1.97
C THR A 307 18.35 16.34 -3.06
N ASP A 308 18.22 17.62 -3.42
CA ASP A 308 17.43 18.00 -4.58
C ASP A 308 18.04 17.37 -5.83
N ALA A 309 19.34 17.09 -5.78
CA ALA A 309 20.08 16.31 -6.75
C ALA A 309 19.46 14.89 -6.91
N PRO A 310 19.00 14.54 -8.12
CA PRO A 310 18.43 13.23 -8.41
C PRO A 310 19.52 12.15 -8.44
N PHE A 311 19.17 10.94 -7.99
CA PHE A 311 20.05 9.77 -8.08
C PHE A 311 20.00 9.12 -9.46
N ILE A 312 21.17 8.83 -10.02
CA ILE A 312 21.33 8.02 -11.23
C ILE A 312 21.58 6.59 -10.79
N ILE A 313 20.64 5.69 -11.05
CA ILE A 313 20.77 4.27 -10.72
C ILE A 313 21.15 3.53 -12.00
N ARG A 314 22.15 2.65 -11.94
CA ARG A 314 22.60 1.83 -13.08
C ARG A 314 22.68 0.35 -12.73
N THR A 315 22.62 -0.49 -13.74
CA THR A 315 23.00 -1.90 -13.65
C THR A 315 24.52 -2.06 -13.55
N ALA A 316 24.99 -3.25 -13.18
CA ALA A 316 26.41 -3.58 -13.06
C ALA A 316 27.18 -3.38 -14.38
N ASP A 317 26.49 -3.54 -15.51
CA ASP A 317 26.98 -3.33 -16.87
C ASP A 317 26.69 -1.92 -17.42
N GLY A 318 26.32 -0.97 -16.55
CA GLY A 318 26.27 0.46 -16.86
C GLY A 318 24.96 0.98 -17.49
N VAL A 319 23.95 0.13 -17.69
CA VAL A 319 22.66 0.55 -18.23
C VAL A 319 21.91 1.41 -17.21
N ALA A 320 21.52 2.61 -17.62
CA ALA A 320 20.77 3.51 -16.76
C ALA A 320 19.36 2.99 -16.47
N LEU A 321 19.01 2.95 -15.19
CA LEU A 321 17.70 2.60 -14.66
C LEU A 321 16.86 3.84 -14.32
N THR A 322 17.50 4.95 -13.98
CA THR A 322 16.88 6.27 -13.86
C THR A 322 17.55 7.30 -14.77
N ASP A 323 16.80 8.31 -15.19
CA ASP A 323 17.31 9.47 -15.92
C ASP A 323 17.92 10.52 -14.98
N SER A 324 18.40 11.64 -15.55
CA SER A 324 18.95 12.78 -14.80
C SER A 324 17.93 13.54 -13.94
N HIS A 325 16.66 13.15 -13.94
CA HIS A 325 15.61 13.68 -13.08
C HIS A 325 15.12 12.63 -12.06
N GLY A 326 15.66 11.41 -12.12
CA GLY A 326 15.25 10.29 -11.28
C GLY A 326 13.97 9.59 -11.73
N ASN A 327 13.53 9.81 -12.97
CA ASN A 327 12.44 9.06 -13.56
C ASN A 327 12.97 7.72 -14.09
N PRO A 328 12.18 6.64 -14.07
CA PRO A 328 12.60 5.37 -14.62
C PRO A 328 12.83 5.44 -16.13
N THR A 329 13.91 4.83 -16.62
CA THR A 329 14.22 4.73 -18.05
C THR A 329 13.29 3.74 -18.78
N PRO A 330 13.22 3.76 -20.12
CA PRO A 330 12.51 2.74 -20.89
C PRO A 330 12.94 1.32 -20.55
N PHE A 331 14.24 1.10 -20.31
CA PHE A 331 14.76 -0.20 -19.90
C PHE A 331 14.12 -0.66 -18.57
N THR A 332 14.05 0.22 -17.57
CA THR A 332 13.41 -0.09 -16.27
C THR A 332 11.93 -0.44 -16.42
N LEU A 333 11.20 0.32 -17.26
CA LEU A 333 9.78 0.10 -17.54
C LEU A 333 9.53 -1.25 -18.23
N GLU A 334 10.33 -1.58 -19.23
CA GLU A 334 10.11 -2.75 -20.09
C GLU A 334 10.59 -4.05 -19.46
N ASN A 335 11.61 -3.98 -18.61
CA ASN A 335 12.22 -5.12 -17.94
C ASN A 335 11.72 -5.34 -16.51
N GLY A 336 10.58 -4.73 -16.16
CA GLY A 336 9.86 -5.02 -14.92
C GLY A 336 10.58 -4.63 -13.64
N LEU A 337 11.47 -3.65 -13.72
CA LEU A 337 12.25 -3.15 -12.59
C LEU A 337 11.55 -2.02 -11.82
N ILE A 338 10.41 -1.52 -12.30
CA ILE A 338 9.64 -0.45 -11.63
C ILE A 338 9.32 -0.76 -10.16
N PRO A 339 8.87 -1.97 -9.77
CA PRO A 339 8.67 -2.33 -8.37
C PRO A 339 9.91 -2.14 -7.48
N LEU A 340 11.10 -2.33 -8.04
CA LEU A 340 12.37 -2.20 -7.33
C LEU A 340 12.86 -0.74 -7.31
N ILE A 341 12.85 -0.09 -8.47
CA ILE A 341 13.44 1.24 -8.68
C ILE A 341 12.49 2.35 -8.22
N GLY A 342 11.20 2.21 -8.52
CA GLY A 342 10.18 3.22 -8.27
C GLY A 342 9.94 4.15 -9.46
N ILE A 343 8.98 5.06 -9.29
CA ILE A 343 8.55 6.06 -10.27
C ILE A 343 8.93 7.49 -9.85
N GLY A 344 9.82 7.63 -8.86
CA GLY A 344 10.33 8.92 -8.37
C GLY A 344 10.40 9.01 -6.84
N LYS A 345 10.70 10.21 -6.33
CA LYS A 345 11.04 10.45 -4.91
C LYS A 345 9.91 10.08 -3.94
N LYS A 346 8.67 10.09 -4.42
CA LYS A 346 7.47 9.80 -3.63
C LYS A 346 7.10 8.31 -3.57
N THR A 347 7.76 7.44 -4.33
CA THR A 347 7.45 6.01 -4.27
C THR A 347 7.87 5.45 -2.90
N PRO A 348 6.92 4.92 -2.09
CA PRO A 348 7.26 4.30 -0.83
C PRO A 348 7.99 2.97 -1.10
N PHE A 349 8.96 2.63 -0.25
CA PHE A 349 9.71 1.35 -0.25
C PHE A 349 10.52 0.99 -1.52
N ALA A 350 10.38 1.71 -2.62
CA ALA A 350 11.24 1.56 -3.78
C ALA A 350 12.60 2.25 -3.58
N LEU A 351 13.65 1.72 -4.22
CA LEU A 351 15.03 2.15 -4.01
C LEU A 351 15.20 3.67 -4.19
N TYR A 352 14.74 4.24 -5.30
CA TYR A 352 14.89 5.67 -5.55
C TYR A 352 14.18 6.52 -4.49
N GLY A 353 12.99 6.10 -4.06
CA GLY A 353 12.25 6.78 -2.99
C GLY A 353 12.93 6.67 -1.63
N LEU A 354 13.52 5.52 -1.30
CA LEU A 354 14.31 5.32 -0.08
C LEU A 354 15.54 6.24 -0.08
N LEU A 355 16.28 6.29 -1.18
CA LEU A 355 17.46 7.14 -1.33
C LEU A 355 17.12 8.62 -1.22
N ALA A 356 16.06 9.06 -1.91
CA ALA A 356 15.58 10.45 -1.87
C ALA A 356 15.13 10.92 -0.48
N ARG A 357 14.83 9.99 0.45
CA ARG A 357 14.49 10.28 1.84
C ARG A 357 15.62 9.97 2.81
N SER A 358 16.69 9.35 2.33
CA SER A 358 17.83 8.95 3.15
C SER A 358 18.71 10.16 3.43
N GLN A 359 19.40 10.15 4.57
CA GLN A 359 20.44 11.12 4.89
C GLN A 359 21.83 10.62 4.51
N ILE A 360 21.92 9.60 3.65
CA ILE A 360 23.19 8.97 3.30
C ILE A 360 24.03 10.03 2.57
N PRO A 361 25.17 10.46 3.13
CA PRO A 361 26.05 11.41 2.47
C PRO A 361 26.74 10.66 1.34
N LEU A 362 26.12 10.63 0.17
CA LEU A 362 26.72 10.03 -1.01
C LEU A 362 27.66 11.05 -1.64
N GLN A 363 28.93 10.67 -1.80
CA GLN A 363 29.92 11.48 -2.52
C GLN A 363 29.56 11.62 -4.00
N THR A 364 28.77 10.69 -4.53
CA THR A 364 28.26 10.69 -5.89
C THR A 364 26.75 10.44 -5.87
N ASN A 365 25.99 11.11 -6.75
CA ASN A 365 24.57 10.80 -6.91
C ASN A 365 24.34 9.53 -7.73
N GLU A 366 25.36 8.68 -7.90
CA GLU A 366 25.31 7.50 -8.75
C GLU A 366 25.36 6.21 -7.93
N ILE A 367 24.48 5.27 -8.28
CA ILE A 367 24.33 3.99 -7.58
C ILE A 367 24.36 2.87 -8.61
N ILE A 368 25.30 1.96 -8.44
CA ILE A 368 25.47 0.79 -9.31
C ILE A 368 24.91 -0.43 -8.59
N LEU A 369 23.93 -1.09 -9.21
CA LEU A 369 23.33 -2.33 -8.71
C LEU A 369 24.11 -3.55 -9.19
N SER A 370 23.95 -4.68 -8.50
CA SER A 370 24.46 -5.99 -8.96
C SER A 370 23.65 -6.59 -10.10
N ILE A 371 22.50 -6.00 -10.44
CA ILE A 371 21.65 -6.43 -11.56
C ILE A 371 22.45 -6.33 -12.85
N ASN A 372 22.43 -7.37 -13.66
CA ASN A 372 22.98 -7.36 -15.01
C ASN A 372 21.83 -7.16 -16.00
N SER A 373 21.95 -6.16 -16.89
CA SER A 373 20.86 -5.78 -17.78
C SER A 373 20.44 -6.91 -18.74
N HIS A 374 21.41 -7.68 -19.24
CA HIS A 374 21.14 -8.80 -20.14
C HIS A 374 20.40 -9.95 -19.44
N ILE A 375 20.87 -10.36 -18.26
CA ILE A 375 20.21 -11.41 -17.46
C ILE A 375 18.80 -10.97 -17.07
N GLN A 376 18.62 -9.70 -16.67
CA GLN A 376 17.30 -9.14 -16.34
C GLN A 376 16.34 -9.22 -17.53
N ALA A 377 16.77 -8.83 -18.73
CA ALA A 377 15.94 -8.86 -19.92
C ALA A 377 15.49 -10.28 -20.26
N ILE A 378 16.41 -11.25 -20.22
CA ILE A 378 16.10 -12.67 -20.44
C ILE A 378 15.11 -13.18 -19.39
N ALA A 379 15.34 -12.90 -18.11
CA ALA A 379 14.45 -13.32 -17.03
C ALA A 379 13.03 -12.77 -17.21
N GLN A 380 12.91 -11.47 -17.51
CA GLN A 380 11.60 -10.82 -17.69
C GLN A 380 10.89 -11.29 -18.95
N GLN A 381 11.60 -11.47 -20.07
CA GLN A 381 11.04 -11.97 -21.32
C GLN A 381 10.55 -13.42 -21.16
N THR A 382 11.37 -14.27 -20.55
CA THR A 382 11.04 -15.69 -20.29
C THR A 382 9.81 -15.81 -19.40
N LEU A 383 9.76 -15.03 -18.31
CA LEU A 383 8.61 -14.98 -17.40
C LEU A 383 7.32 -14.59 -18.14
N ARG A 384 7.35 -13.52 -18.93
CA ARG A 384 6.20 -13.06 -19.73
C ARG A 384 5.78 -14.10 -20.75
N HIS A 385 6.74 -14.73 -21.42
CA HIS A 385 6.48 -15.76 -22.43
C HIS A 385 5.71 -16.93 -21.82
N HIS A 386 6.15 -17.48 -20.68
CA HIS A 386 5.47 -18.59 -20.02
C HIS A 386 4.08 -18.22 -19.49
N ILE A 387 3.92 -17.03 -18.89
CA ILE A 387 2.60 -16.55 -18.45
C ILE A 387 1.64 -16.43 -19.64
N ASN A 388 2.10 -15.86 -20.76
CA ASN A 388 1.29 -15.74 -21.98
C ASN A 388 0.91 -17.10 -22.54
N GLN A 389 1.86 -18.05 -22.62
CA GLN A 389 1.57 -19.41 -23.06
C GLN A 389 0.53 -20.10 -22.18
N MET A 390 0.63 -19.97 -20.84
CA MET A 390 -0.36 -20.50 -19.91
C MET A 390 -1.74 -19.89 -20.14
N CYS A 391 -1.79 -18.61 -20.47
CA CYS A 391 -3.02 -17.90 -20.80
C CYS A 391 -3.66 -18.33 -22.12
N MET A 392 -2.87 -18.83 -23.07
CA MET A 392 -3.34 -19.33 -24.36
C MET A 392 -3.75 -20.82 -24.32
N ARG A 393 -3.07 -21.65 -23.52
CA ARG A 393 -3.24 -23.12 -23.46
C ARG A 393 -4.42 -23.60 -22.61
N ASP A 394 -5.23 -22.70 -22.04
CA ASP A 394 -6.26 -23.01 -21.03
C ASP A 394 -7.56 -23.67 -21.59
N LYS A 395 -7.42 -24.60 -22.55
CA LYS A 395 -8.54 -25.43 -23.04
C LYS A 395 -8.92 -26.55 -22.05
N LYS A 396 -7.97 -27.05 -21.25
CA LYS A 396 -8.18 -28.21 -20.33
C LYS A 396 -8.71 -27.84 -18.94
N TYR A 397 -8.46 -26.61 -18.45
CA TYR A 397 -8.92 -26.14 -17.13
C TYR A 397 -10.00 -25.06 -17.19
N GLY A 398 -10.55 -24.80 -18.39
CA GLY A 398 -11.75 -24.00 -18.54
C GLY A 398 -11.55 -22.53 -18.19
N LYS A 399 -11.19 -21.76 -19.23
CA LYS A 399 -11.31 -20.30 -19.39
C LYS A 399 -10.05 -19.51 -19.03
N LYS A 400 -9.78 -18.48 -19.86
CA LYS A 400 -8.94 -17.28 -19.62
C LYS A 400 -9.22 -16.53 -18.30
N LYS A 401 -10.05 -17.09 -17.42
CA LYS A 401 -10.60 -16.53 -16.19
C LYS A 401 -9.51 -16.02 -15.25
N TYR A 402 -8.38 -16.71 -15.17
CA TYR A 402 -7.31 -16.39 -14.22
C TYR A 402 -6.21 -15.52 -14.81
N CYS A 403 -6.20 -15.24 -16.12
CA CYS A 403 -5.10 -14.52 -16.76
C CYS A 403 -4.81 -13.15 -16.15
N LYS A 404 -5.85 -12.38 -15.86
CA LYS A 404 -5.71 -11.07 -15.20
C LYS A 404 -5.25 -11.18 -13.73
N GLN A 405 -5.32 -12.37 -13.14
CA GLN A 405 -5.04 -12.61 -11.72
C GLN A 405 -3.69 -13.30 -11.50
N ARG A 406 -3.05 -13.81 -12.57
CA ARG A 406 -1.76 -14.50 -12.48
C ARG A 406 -0.70 -13.53 -12.00
N LYS A 407 0.09 -14.00 -11.04
CA LYS A 407 1.24 -13.30 -10.46
C LYS A 407 2.41 -14.25 -10.51
N ALA A 408 3.59 -13.73 -10.82
CA ALA A 408 4.80 -14.53 -10.84
C ALA A 408 6.01 -13.62 -10.66
N SER A 409 7.07 -14.17 -10.08
CA SER A 409 8.37 -13.51 -9.98
C SER A 409 9.48 -14.53 -10.18
N VAL A 410 10.63 -14.03 -10.60
CA VAL A 410 11.87 -14.82 -10.72
C VAL A 410 13.00 -13.96 -10.18
N VAL A 411 13.79 -14.52 -9.28
CA VAL A 411 15.05 -13.93 -8.81
C VAL A 411 16.18 -14.84 -9.24
N ILE A 412 17.21 -14.24 -9.83
CA ILE A 412 18.45 -14.91 -10.20
C ILE A 412 19.55 -14.25 -9.38
N LEU A 413 20.30 -15.05 -8.63
CA LEU A 413 21.39 -14.57 -7.78
C LEU A 413 22.65 -15.39 -8.00
N ASN A 414 23.80 -14.79 -7.71
CA ASN A 414 25.06 -15.48 -7.58
C ASN A 414 25.14 -16.09 -6.18
N ALA A 415 25.07 -17.42 -6.09
CA ALA A 415 25.04 -18.13 -4.81
C ALA A 415 26.32 -17.95 -3.97
N LYS A 416 27.46 -17.60 -4.59
CA LYS A 416 28.73 -17.39 -3.89
C LYS A 416 28.84 -15.99 -3.29
N THR A 417 28.33 -14.97 -3.98
CA THR A 417 28.48 -13.56 -3.57
C THR A 417 27.21 -12.95 -2.99
N GLY A 418 26.06 -13.59 -3.15
CA GLY A 418 24.75 -13.02 -2.80
C GLY A 418 24.24 -11.97 -3.78
N ALA A 419 25.01 -11.62 -4.82
CA ALA A 419 24.65 -10.61 -5.80
C ALA A 419 23.37 -10.98 -6.56
N ILE A 420 22.38 -10.08 -6.59
CA ILE A 420 21.14 -10.27 -7.35
C ILE A 420 21.40 -9.85 -8.80
N LEU A 421 21.43 -10.82 -9.70
CA LEU A 421 21.69 -10.60 -11.13
C LEU A 421 20.42 -10.19 -11.89
N ALA A 422 19.25 -10.67 -11.44
CA ALA A 422 17.95 -10.28 -11.99
C ALA A 422 16.83 -10.46 -10.97
N ALA A 423 15.81 -9.61 -11.05
CA ALA A 423 14.55 -9.70 -10.33
C ALA A 423 13.40 -9.33 -11.28
N ALA A 424 12.80 -10.34 -11.91
CA ALA A 424 11.69 -10.20 -12.84
C ALA A 424 10.33 -10.37 -12.13
N ASN A 425 9.30 -9.68 -12.62
CA ASN A 425 7.98 -9.64 -11.99
C ASN A 425 6.82 -9.69 -12.99
N HIS A 426 5.66 -10.13 -12.52
CA HIS A 426 4.39 -10.08 -13.25
C HIS A 426 3.20 -9.95 -12.27
N PRO A 427 2.19 -9.10 -12.55
CA PRO A 427 2.08 -8.21 -13.71
C PRO A 427 3.04 -7.02 -13.66
N LEU A 428 3.32 -6.43 -14.82
CA LEU A 428 4.01 -5.15 -14.90
C LEU A 428 3.01 -4.00 -14.69
N PRO A 429 3.41 -2.88 -14.07
CA PRO A 429 2.59 -1.68 -14.05
C PRO A 429 2.26 -1.26 -15.50
N PRO A 430 0.98 -0.98 -15.82
CA PRO A 430 0.64 -0.41 -17.12
C PRO A 430 1.49 0.84 -17.43
N LYS A 431 1.81 1.02 -18.71
CA LYS A 431 2.54 2.22 -19.18
C LYS A 431 1.68 3.46 -18.95
N ASN A 432 2.31 4.60 -18.71
CA ASN A 432 1.67 5.92 -18.58
C ASN A 432 0.64 6.04 -17.44
N ILE A 433 0.73 5.21 -16.39
CA ILE A 433 -0.13 5.43 -15.22
C ILE A 433 0.35 6.67 -14.47
N HIS A 434 -0.60 7.51 -14.08
CA HIS A 434 -0.32 8.65 -13.25
C HIS A 434 0.22 8.21 -11.87
N PRO A 435 1.30 8.82 -11.34
CA PRO A 435 1.89 8.40 -10.06
C PRO A 435 0.89 8.32 -8.90
N TRP A 436 -0.09 9.22 -8.86
CA TRP A 436 -1.17 9.17 -7.87
C TRP A 436 -1.94 7.85 -7.95
N ASP A 437 -2.35 7.38 -9.14
CA ASP A 437 -3.10 6.13 -9.29
C ASP A 437 -2.29 4.93 -8.80
N LEU A 438 -0.98 4.88 -9.09
CA LEU A 438 -0.12 3.80 -8.59
C LEU A 438 -0.03 3.79 -7.06
N LEU A 439 0.22 4.95 -6.45
CA LEU A 439 0.34 5.06 -4.99
C LEU A 439 -0.97 4.75 -4.28
N THR A 440 -2.09 5.26 -4.80
CA THR A 440 -3.39 4.99 -4.24
C THR A 440 -3.80 3.52 -4.39
N PHE A 441 -3.44 2.90 -5.52
CA PHE A 441 -3.72 1.49 -5.77
C PHE A 441 -2.94 0.57 -4.84
N ASP A 442 -1.67 0.88 -4.58
CA ASP A 442 -0.87 0.18 -3.56
C ASP A 442 -1.58 0.16 -2.21
N ARG A 443 -2.07 1.33 -1.78
CA ARG A 443 -2.75 1.50 -0.49
C ARG A 443 -4.00 0.62 -0.35
N PHE A 444 -4.89 0.60 -1.36
CA PHE A 444 -6.18 -0.09 -1.24
C PHE A 444 -6.21 -1.50 -1.81
N PHE A 445 -5.32 -1.79 -2.76
CA PHE A 445 -5.29 -3.02 -3.51
C PHE A 445 -3.89 -3.66 -3.46
N SER A 446 -3.20 -3.55 -2.31
CA SER A 446 -1.83 -4.05 -2.09
C SER A 446 -1.61 -5.48 -2.61
N LYS A 447 -2.56 -6.38 -2.39
CA LYS A 447 -2.47 -7.76 -2.92
C LYS A 447 -2.34 -7.81 -4.44
N ASN A 448 -2.99 -6.92 -5.16
CA ASN A 448 -3.01 -6.87 -6.63
C ASN A 448 -2.08 -5.81 -7.21
N ASN A 449 -1.30 -5.14 -6.36
CA ASN A 449 -0.45 -4.04 -6.77
C ASN A 449 0.69 -4.53 -7.68
N PRO A 450 0.79 -4.07 -8.94
CA PRO A 450 1.91 -4.42 -9.80
C PRO A 450 3.22 -3.75 -9.39
N MET A 451 3.20 -2.77 -8.47
CA MET A 451 4.39 -2.20 -7.85
C MET A 451 4.96 -3.08 -6.74
N THR A 452 4.26 -4.15 -6.36
CA THR A 452 4.77 -5.14 -5.40
C THR A 452 5.65 -6.14 -6.13
N LEU A 453 6.93 -6.18 -5.76
CA LEU A 453 7.84 -7.22 -6.24
C LEU A 453 7.55 -8.52 -5.50
N GLN A 454 6.87 -9.45 -6.19
CA GLN A 454 6.30 -10.65 -5.55
C GLN A 454 7.36 -11.56 -4.92
N ALA A 455 8.62 -11.45 -5.37
CA ALA A 455 9.74 -12.18 -4.79
C ALA A 455 10.06 -11.77 -3.34
N TRP A 456 9.85 -10.51 -2.97
CA TRP A 456 10.18 -9.98 -1.64
C TRP A 456 8.95 -9.87 -0.73
N GLN A 457 7.80 -9.58 -1.35
CA GLN A 457 6.57 -9.20 -0.66
C GLN A 457 5.45 -10.19 -0.99
N GLY A 458 5.76 -11.49 -1.04
CA GLY A 458 4.80 -12.54 -1.36
C GLY A 458 3.65 -12.60 -0.33
N ILE A 459 2.62 -11.78 -0.54
CA ILE A 459 1.48 -11.66 0.37
C ILE A 459 0.40 -12.68 -0.02
N GLY A 460 0.13 -13.61 0.90
CA GLY A 460 -1.02 -14.51 0.85
C GLY A 460 -0.68 -15.95 0.47
N SER A 461 -1.72 -16.77 0.36
CA SER A 461 -1.60 -18.23 0.16
C SER A 461 -0.95 -18.63 -1.17
N HIS A 462 -0.90 -17.72 -2.15
CA HIS A 462 -0.30 -17.96 -3.47
C HIS A 462 1.23 -17.92 -3.46
N SER A 463 1.84 -17.49 -2.35
CA SER A 463 3.31 -17.41 -2.20
C SER A 463 3.85 -18.47 -1.24
N ALA A 464 3.03 -19.44 -0.85
CA ALA A 464 3.49 -20.56 -0.02
C ALA A 464 4.53 -21.39 -0.79
N PRO A 465 5.72 -21.68 -0.22
CA PRO A 465 6.80 -22.35 -0.94
C PRO A 465 6.42 -23.78 -1.36
N GLY A 466 5.53 -24.42 -0.61
CA GLY A 466 5.10 -25.80 -0.87
C GLY A 466 6.31 -26.74 -0.86
N SER A 467 6.44 -27.56 -1.90
CA SER A 467 7.47 -28.59 -1.96
C SER A 467 8.90 -28.05 -2.05
N SER A 468 9.12 -26.78 -2.39
CA SER A 468 10.48 -26.20 -2.37
C SER A 468 11.03 -26.02 -0.96
N PHE A 469 10.19 -26.13 0.08
CA PHE A 469 10.62 -26.07 1.48
C PHE A 469 11.14 -27.42 2.02
N LYS A 470 10.93 -28.52 1.30
CA LYS A 470 11.34 -29.87 1.73
C LYS A 470 12.83 -30.02 2.04
N PRO A 471 13.77 -29.45 1.27
CA PRO A 471 15.19 -29.47 1.63
C PRO A 471 15.49 -28.83 2.99
N VAL A 472 14.72 -27.81 3.41
CA VAL A 472 14.86 -27.19 4.74
C VAL A 472 14.47 -28.17 5.84
N VAL A 473 13.40 -28.95 5.63
CA VAL A 473 12.98 -30.00 6.57
C VAL A 473 14.07 -31.05 6.73
N VAL A 474 14.70 -31.45 5.62
CA VAL A 474 15.81 -32.40 5.64
C VAL A 474 17.01 -31.81 6.38
N MET A 475 17.43 -30.60 6.06
CA MET A 475 18.55 -29.94 6.72
C MET A 475 18.32 -29.78 8.23
N ALA A 476 17.08 -29.50 8.66
CA ALA A 476 16.76 -29.41 10.07
C ALA A 476 17.00 -30.74 10.79
N ALA A 477 16.62 -31.86 10.18
CA ALA A 477 16.86 -33.18 10.73
C ALA A 477 18.36 -33.51 10.76
N LEU A 478 19.09 -33.12 9.71
CA LEU A 478 20.55 -33.28 9.66
C LEU A 478 21.28 -32.41 10.70
N ASP A 479 20.83 -31.20 10.97
CA ASP A 479 21.45 -30.29 11.96
C ASP A 479 21.17 -30.72 13.41
N MET A 480 20.10 -31.48 13.63
CA MET A 480 19.93 -32.21 14.89
C MET A 480 21.00 -33.31 15.10
N GLN A 481 21.80 -33.66 14.08
CA GLN A 481 22.86 -34.69 14.13
C GLN A 481 24.15 -34.27 14.85
N SER A 482 24.08 -33.42 15.87
CA SER A 482 24.99 -33.64 16.99
C SER A 482 24.66 -34.94 17.75
N TYR A 483 23.58 -35.68 17.40
CA TYR A 483 23.14 -36.92 18.07
C TYR A 483 22.88 -38.10 17.11
N LYS A 484 23.29 -39.30 17.55
CA LYS A 484 23.32 -40.64 16.91
C LYS A 484 22.03 -41.18 16.22
N ASN A 485 20.98 -40.38 16.07
CA ASN A 485 19.63 -40.86 15.76
C ASN A 485 19.19 -40.71 14.30
N VAL A 486 19.87 -39.97 13.44
CA VAL A 486 19.32 -39.77 12.08
C VAL A 486 19.54 -40.96 11.15
N ASN A 487 20.64 -41.72 11.31
CA ASN A 487 20.75 -43.01 10.61
C ASN A 487 19.62 -43.95 11.04
N HIS A 488 19.23 -43.91 12.32
CA HIS A 488 18.07 -44.64 12.83
C HIS A 488 16.76 -44.10 12.24
N MET A 489 16.52 -42.79 12.23
CA MET A 489 15.32 -42.17 11.63
C MET A 489 15.22 -42.46 10.13
N VAL A 490 16.33 -42.38 9.39
CA VAL A 490 16.37 -42.69 7.95
C VAL A 490 16.15 -44.18 7.72
N GLN A 491 16.71 -45.07 8.54
CA GLN A 491 16.42 -46.50 8.49
C GLN A 491 14.96 -46.80 8.84
N GLU A 492 14.37 -46.16 9.85
CA GLU A 492 12.96 -46.26 10.19
C GLU A 492 12.07 -45.80 9.03
N LEU A 493 12.41 -44.68 8.39
CA LEU A 493 11.70 -44.18 7.21
C LEU A 493 11.82 -45.13 6.01
N SER A 494 12.98 -45.77 5.84
CA SER A 494 13.27 -46.71 4.76
C SER A 494 12.55 -48.06 4.96
N ASN A 495 12.40 -48.48 6.21
CA ASN A 495 11.76 -49.74 6.60
C ASN A 495 10.25 -49.60 6.84
N ALA A 496 9.74 -48.38 6.97
CA ALA A 496 8.33 -48.14 7.27
C ALA A 496 7.46 -48.31 6.01
N SER A 497 6.59 -49.33 6.03
CA SER A 497 5.51 -49.57 5.06
C SER A 497 4.78 -48.27 4.67
N PRO A 498 4.29 -48.11 3.43
CA PRO A 498 3.57 -46.90 3.01
C PRO A 498 2.49 -46.51 4.04
N LEU A 499 2.50 -45.25 4.49
CA LEU A 499 1.42 -44.71 5.32
C LEU A 499 0.12 -44.78 4.50
N HIS A 500 -0.83 -45.60 4.94
CA HIS A 500 -2.18 -45.55 4.42
C HIS A 500 -2.93 -44.33 4.99
N ASP A 501 -2.74 -43.17 4.34
CA ASP A 501 -3.61 -41.98 4.15
C ASP A 501 -4.56 -41.42 5.24
N LYS A 502 -4.65 -41.92 6.48
CA LYS A 502 -5.72 -41.49 7.42
C LYS A 502 -5.27 -41.41 8.88
N ALA A 503 -4.93 -40.20 9.36
CA ALA A 503 -4.71 -39.87 10.77
C ALA A 503 -5.59 -38.69 11.21
N SER A 504 -6.11 -38.74 12.45
CA SER A 504 -7.11 -37.81 13.02
C SER A 504 -6.56 -36.66 13.89
N SER A 505 -5.32 -36.75 14.36
CA SER A 505 -4.62 -35.68 15.12
C SER A 505 -3.10 -35.83 15.00
N ILE A 506 -2.33 -34.80 15.39
CA ILE A 506 -0.85 -34.89 15.45
C ILE A 506 -0.43 -36.01 16.41
N LYS A 507 -1.17 -36.18 17.52
CA LYS A 507 -1.01 -37.27 18.49
C LYS A 507 -1.16 -38.65 17.85
N ASP A 508 -2.21 -38.87 17.06
CA ASP A 508 -2.48 -40.16 16.41
C ASP A 508 -1.47 -40.46 15.30
N PHE A 509 -1.02 -39.43 14.58
CA PHE A 509 0.04 -39.57 13.56
C PHE A 509 1.39 -39.89 14.20
N TYR A 510 1.74 -39.24 15.31
CA TYR A 510 2.94 -39.54 16.10
C TYR A 510 2.90 -40.97 16.62
N GLN A 511 1.81 -41.37 17.27
CA GLN A 511 1.62 -42.73 17.79
C GLN A 511 1.56 -43.81 16.69
N SER A 512 1.03 -43.50 15.50
CA SER A 512 1.06 -44.41 14.34
C SER A 512 2.43 -44.51 13.67
N CYS A 513 3.28 -43.48 13.74
CA CYS A 513 4.65 -43.57 13.25
C CYS A 513 5.51 -44.45 14.16
N ILE A 514 5.17 -44.54 15.45
CA ILE A 514 5.95 -45.27 16.47
C ILE A 514 5.39 -46.68 16.72
N SER A 515 4.08 -46.91 16.58
CA SER A 515 3.48 -48.24 16.78
C SER A 515 3.49 -49.08 15.50
N LYS A 516 4.14 -50.25 15.54
CA LYS A 516 4.21 -51.21 14.41
C LYS A 516 2.87 -51.87 14.03
N ASN A 517 1.78 -51.60 14.75
CA ASN A 517 0.49 -52.28 14.61
C ASN A 517 -0.67 -51.31 14.82
N SER A 518 -1.18 -50.70 13.76
CA SER A 518 -2.56 -50.19 13.82
C SER A 518 -3.27 -50.44 12.49
N LYS A 519 -4.15 -51.44 12.53
CA LYS A 519 -5.24 -51.56 11.57
C LYS A 519 -6.35 -50.61 12.03
N THR A 520 -6.97 -50.01 11.02
CA THR A 520 -8.37 -49.56 10.93
C THR A 520 -8.78 -48.11 11.27
N TYR A 521 -9.38 -47.53 10.21
CA TYR A 521 -10.57 -46.66 10.12
C TYR A 521 -10.50 -45.12 10.32
N TRP A 522 -11.15 -44.42 9.36
CA TRP A 522 -11.89 -43.12 9.44
C TRP A 522 -11.37 -41.85 8.72
N LYS A 523 -12.28 -40.86 8.66
CA LYS A 523 -12.53 -39.86 7.60
C LYS A 523 -12.04 -38.44 7.95
N THR A 524 -10.86 -38.06 7.48
CA THR A 524 -10.49 -36.67 7.13
C THR A 524 -9.45 -36.76 6.02
N LYS A 525 -9.65 -36.04 4.90
CA LYS A 525 -8.79 -36.16 3.70
C LYS A 525 -7.46 -35.43 3.93
N ILE A 526 -6.44 -36.16 4.40
CA ILE A 526 -5.07 -35.85 4.03
C ILE A 526 -4.98 -36.15 2.53
N PHE A 527 -4.64 -35.15 1.70
CA PHE A 527 -4.63 -35.36 0.25
C PHE A 527 -3.52 -36.35 -0.14
N PRO A 528 -3.81 -37.37 -0.95
CA PRO A 528 -2.82 -38.32 -1.42
C PRO A 528 -1.75 -37.64 -2.26
N CYS A 529 -0.54 -38.22 -2.25
CA CYS A 529 0.55 -37.86 -3.15
C CYS A 529 0.14 -37.95 -4.63
N PHE A 530 0.87 -37.26 -5.51
CA PHE A 530 0.66 -37.30 -6.97
C PHE A 530 0.84 -38.70 -7.59
N THR A 531 1.42 -39.65 -6.85
CA THR A 531 1.64 -41.04 -7.29
C THR A 531 1.41 -42.01 -6.14
N LYS A 532 0.72 -43.14 -6.39
CA LYS A 532 0.67 -44.26 -5.43
C LYS A 532 2.10 -44.76 -5.20
N PRO A 533 2.59 -44.85 -3.96
CA PRO A 533 3.91 -45.38 -3.70
C PRO A 533 3.95 -46.84 -4.16
N LYS A 534 4.84 -47.16 -5.09
CA LYS A 534 5.35 -48.53 -5.25
C LYS A 534 6.29 -48.80 -4.05
N ASN A 535 6.32 -50.03 -3.56
CA ASN A 535 7.11 -50.47 -2.38
C ASN A 535 8.63 -50.31 -2.61
N TYR A 536 9.14 -49.09 -2.58
CA TYR A 536 10.57 -48.81 -2.62
C TYR A 536 11.01 -48.25 -1.27
N SER A 537 12.09 -48.81 -0.74
CA SER A 537 12.92 -48.12 0.26
C SER A 537 13.43 -46.85 -0.41
N LEU A 538 12.95 -45.69 0.06
CA LEU A 538 13.35 -44.40 -0.48
C LEU A 538 14.47 -43.83 0.40
N THR A 539 15.63 -43.60 -0.22
CA THR A 539 16.67 -42.84 0.44
C THR A 539 16.23 -41.38 0.63
N MET A 540 16.93 -40.64 1.50
CA MET A 540 16.72 -39.20 1.66
C MET A 540 16.86 -38.45 0.32
N THR A 541 17.85 -38.83 -0.49
CA THR A 541 18.07 -38.27 -1.83
C THR A 541 16.87 -38.55 -2.74
N ASP A 542 16.34 -39.77 -2.73
CA ASP A 542 15.15 -40.13 -3.52
C ASP A 542 13.92 -39.35 -3.03
N ALA A 543 13.75 -39.20 -1.72
CA ALA A 543 12.63 -38.45 -1.16
C ALA A 543 12.63 -36.99 -1.62
N ILE A 544 13.80 -36.34 -1.67
CA ILE A 544 13.95 -34.98 -2.21
C ILE A 544 13.70 -34.98 -3.72
N MET A 545 14.37 -35.87 -4.47
CA MET A 545 14.30 -35.95 -5.93
C MET A 545 12.87 -36.18 -6.43
N PHE A 546 12.13 -37.08 -5.80
CA PHE A 546 10.73 -37.39 -6.13
C PHE A 546 9.73 -36.51 -5.39
N SER A 547 10.21 -35.58 -4.56
CA SER A 547 9.37 -34.67 -3.78
C SER A 547 8.31 -35.43 -2.96
N ASN A 548 8.69 -36.51 -2.28
CA ASN A 548 7.75 -37.38 -1.55
C ASN A 548 7.19 -36.66 -0.31
N ASN A 549 5.90 -36.28 -0.32
CA ASN A 549 5.29 -35.57 0.81
C ASN A 549 5.25 -36.40 2.10
N GLU A 550 4.95 -37.70 2.01
CA GLU A 550 4.79 -38.56 3.19
C GLU A 550 6.10 -38.75 3.94
N TRP A 551 7.19 -38.95 3.20
CA TRP A 551 8.52 -39.06 3.79
C TRP A 551 8.87 -37.81 4.61
N HIS A 552 8.62 -36.61 4.06
CA HIS A 552 8.92 -35.34 4.74
C HIS A 552 7.99 -35.06 5.94
N LYS A 553 6.71 -35.48 5.87
CA LYS A 553 5.78 -35.39 7.01
C LYS A 553 6.25 -36.26 8.18
N ARG A 554 6.61 -37.51 7.91
CA ARG A 554 7.17 -38.42 8.92
C ARG A 554 8.45 -37.87 9.52
N LEU A 555 9.36 -37.38 8.68
CA LEU A 555 10.61 -36.77 9.16
C LEU A 555 10.34 -35.60 10.11
N ALA A 556 9.45 -34.67 9.75
CA ALA A 556 9.10 -33.53 10.61
C ALA A 556 8.52 -33.98 11.96
N VAL A 557 7.76 -35.06 11.98
CA VAL A 557 7.14 -35.61 13.20
C VAL A 557 8.15 -36.36 14.07
N LEU A 558 9.07 -37.12 13.48
CA LEU A 558 10.19 -37.70 14.24
C LEU A 558 11.08 -36.61 14.85
N MET A 559 11.17 -35.47 14.19
CA MET A 559 12.06 -34.37 14.56
C MET A 559 11.51 -33.47 15.67
N ASP A 560 10.24 -33.06 15.56
CA ASP A 560 9.60 -32.07 16.44
C ASP A 560 8.28 -32.57 17.05
N GLY A 561 7.89 -33.82 16.80
CA GLY A 561 6.58 -34.37 17.20
C GLY A 561 6.33 -34.37 18.69
N GLU A 562 7.33 -34.71 19.53
CA GLU A 562 7.19 -34.68 20.99
C GLU A 562 7.00 -33.26 21.51
N LYS A 563 7.79 -32.30 21.03
CA LYS A 563 7.66 -30.88 21.39
C LYS A 563 6.32 -30.31 20.92
N ALA A 564 5.87 -30.71 19.74
CA ALA A 564 4.57 -30.28 19.21
C ALA A 564 3.43 -30.87 20.03
N PHE A 565 3.60 -32.10 20.51
CA PHE A 565 2.65 -32.80 21.36
C PHE A 565 2.53 -32.18 22.75
N SER A 566 3.65 -31.93 23.44
CA SER A 566 3.64 -31.31 24.78
C SER A 566 2.99 -29.93 24.75
N TYR A 567 3.21 -29.18 23.68
CA TYR A 567 2.58 -27.87 23.45
C TYR A 567 1.06 -27.95 23.27
N ASP A 568 0.55 -28.92 22.50
CA ASP A 568 -0.89 -29.08 22.23
C ASP A 568 -1.68 -29.47 23.51
N SER A 569 -1.05 -30.21 24.42
CA SER A 569 -1.66 -30.61 25.69
C SER A 569 -1.73 -29.51 26.75
N GLU A 570 -0.81 -28.53 26.74
CA GLU A 570 -0.70 -27.50 27.80
C GLU A 570 -1.27 -26.12 27.39
N SER A 571 -1.30 -25.78 26.10
CA SER A 571 -1.52 -24.40 25.63
C SER A 571 -2.96 -23.98 25.33
N LEU A 572 -3.95 -24.87 25.45
CA LEU A 572 -5.36 -24.54 25.19
C LEU A 572 -6.03 -23.72 26.30
N HIS A 573 -5.38 -23.50 27.44
CA HIS A 573 -6.03 -22.88 28.61
C HIS A 573 -5.44 -21.55 29.10
N ASN A 574 -4.31 -21.06 28.57
CA ASN A 574 -3.75 -19.76 28.97
C ASN A 574 -3.05 -19.06 27.79
N THR A 575 -3.78 -18.25 27.02
CA THR A 575 -3.33 -17.67 25.73
C THR A 575 -2.79 -16.23 25.82
N SER A 576 -2.41 -15.73 26.99
CA SER A 576 -1.91 -14.35 27.14
C SER A 576 -0.39 -14.19 27.05
N GLN A 577 0.41 -15.26 27.10
CA GLN A 577 1.87 -15.18 27.05
C GLN A 577 2.44 -15.86 25.79
N PHE A 578 2.56 -15.07 24.71
CA PHE A 578 3.17 -15.49 23.44
C PHE A 578 4.71 -15.53 23.45
N SER A 579 5.35 -15.22 24.58
CA SER A 579 6.81 -15.26 24.72
C SER A 579 7.40 -16.67 24.78
N ASP A 580 6.59 -17.66 25.18
CA ASP A 580 7.08 -18.97 25.63
C ASP A 580 6.78 -20.10 24.61
N LEU A 581 6.71 -19.76 23.33
CA LEU A 581 6.53 -20.78 22.28
C LEU A 581 7.77 -21.70 22.22
N PRO A 582 7.60 -23.04 22.27
CA PRO A 582 8.72 -23.95 22.18
C PRO A 582 9.46 -23.76 20.85
N GLU A 583 10.78 -23.66 20.92
CA GLU A 583 11.60 -23.50 19.72
C GLU A 583 11.72 -24.85 18.99
N PHE A 584 10.88 -25.03 17.97
CA PHE A 584 10.95 -26.15 17.04
C PHE A 584 12.26 -26.15 16.25
N ASN A 585 12.88 -27.31 16.09
CA ASN A 585 14.12 -27.45 15.35
C ASN A 585 13.94 -27.04 13.88
N LEU A 586 12.79 -27.37 13.29
CA LEU A 586 12.44 -26.91 11.94
C LEU A 586 12.42 -25.39 11.84
N CYS A 587 11.81 -24.70 12.81
CA CYS A 587 11.72 -23.25 12.82
C CYS A 587 13.09 -22.60 13.00
N ARG A 588 13.95 -23.18 13.86
CA ARG A 588 15.32 -22.71 14.06
C ARG A 588 16.14 -22.85 12.77
N MET A 589 16.10 -24.01 12.12
CA MET A 589 16.79 -24.23 10.85
C MET A 589 16.26 -23.31 9.75
N ALA A 590 14.95 -23.16 9.64
CA ALA A 590 14.34 -22.25 8.68
C ALA A 590 14.91 -20.82 8.85
N LYS A 591 14.95 -20.30 10.10
CA LYS A 591 15.55 -18.99 10.40
C LYS A 591 17.04 -18.92 10.07
N ARG A 592 17.83 -19.96 10.40
CA ARG A 592 19.26 -20.04 10.05
C ARG A 592 19.49 -19.94 8.56
N LEU A 593 18.57 -20.48 7.76
CA LEU A 593 18.60 -20.42 6.29
C LEU A 593 17.90 -19.16 5.72
N GLY A 594 17.57 -18.18 6.56
CA GLY A 594 16.98 -16.91 6.14
C GLY A 594 15.45 -16.93 5.95
N PHE A 595 14.77 -18.02 6.31
CA PHE A 595 13.30 -18.03 6.30
C PHE A 595 12.75 -17.35 7.54
N GLY A 596 11.94 -16.31 7.33
CA GLY A 596 11.23 -15.67 8.41
C GLY A 596 12.05 -14.66 9.23
N SER A 597 13.31 -14.47 8.87
CA SER A 597 14.11 -13.28 9.16
C SER A 597 14.11 -12.37 7.93
N PHE A 598 14.45 -11.09 8.12
CA PHE A 598 14.86 -10.28 6.99
C PHE A 598 16.15 -10.89 6.43
N ILE A 599 16.21 -11.09 5.12
CA ILE A 599 17.45 -11.53 4.47
C ILE A 599 18.41 -10.35 4.57
N ASP A 600 19.35 -10.43 5.50
CA ASP A 600 20.56 -9.65 5.39
C ASP A 600 21.32 -10.20 4.19
N LEU A 601 21.22 -9.52 3.05
CA LEU A 601 21.91 -9.89 1.82
C LEU A 601 23.41 -9.54 1.88
N ALA A 602 23.90 -9.04 3.02
CA ALA A 602 25.24 -8.55 3.22
C ALA A 602 25.92 -9.03 4.53
N PRO A 603 25.83 -10.31 4.95
CA PRO A 603 26.45 -10.76 6.20
C PRO A 603 28.00 -10.75 6.15
N HIS A 604 28.58 -10.53 4.96
CA HIS A 604 30.02 -10.49 4.72
C HIS A 604 30.55 -9.12 4.24
N LEU A 605 29.73 -8.06 4.25
CA LEU A 605 30.24 -6.70 4.09
C LEU A 605 30.71 -6.15 5.45
N ASP A 606 31.59 -6.91 6.11
CA ASP A 606 32.48 -6.41 7.17
C ASP A 606 33.67 -5.60 6.58
N HIS A 607 33.58 -5.32 5.28
CA HIS A 607 34.27 -4.23 4.63
C HIS A 607 33.22 -3.20 4.25
N THR A 608 33.05 -2.23 5.14
CA THR A 608 32.96 -0.81 4.80
C THR A 608 32.84 -0.55 3.29
N ILE A 609 31.83 0.23 2.89
CA ILE A 609 31.91 1.06 1.69
C ILE A 609 33.20 1.88 1.84
N ARG A 610 34.33 1.34 1.36
CA ARG A 610 35.58 2.08 1.24
C ARG A 610 35.40 2.94 0.02
N ILE A 611 34.87 4.12 0.27
CA ILE A 611 35.08 5.23 -0.62
C ILE A 611 36.59 5.44 -0.65
N ARG A 612 37.23 5.02 -1.74
CA ARG A 612 38.61 5.42 -2.01
C ARG A 612 38.57 6.92 -2.26
N PRO A 613 39.31 7.75 -1.51
CA PRO A 613 39.76 9.00 -2.06
C PRO A 613 40.74 8.68 -3.22
N ASP A 614 41.25 9.72 -3.88
CA ASP A 614 42.37 9.61 -4.82
C ASP A 614 42.13 8.83 -6.12
N GLY A 615 41.77 9.57 -7.17
CA GLY A 615 42.11 9.20 -8.52
C GLY A 615 43.63 9.30 -8.73
N ASN A 616 44.26 8.19 -9.10
CA ASN A 616 45.36 8.22 -10.05
C ASN A 616 45.56 6.87 -10.75
N LYS A 617 46.02 6.97 -11.99
CA LYS A 617 46.12 5.93 -13.02
C LYS A 617 47.12 4.81 -12.72
N ASN A 618 46.92 3.70 -13.46
CA ASN A 618 47.87 2.65 -13.90
C ASN A 618 48.25 1.59 -12.84
N ILE A 619 48.47 0.29 -13.12
CA ILE A 619 48.49 -0.58 -14.32
C ILE A 619 48.46 -2.05 -13.77
N GLU A 620 47.91 -2.97 -14.57
CA GLU A 620 48.11 -4.44 -14.70
C GLU A 620 48.37 -5.38 -13.49
N GLY A 621 47.70 -6.54 -13.56
CA GLY A 621 47.83 -7.72 -12.69
C GLY A 621 46.55 -8.55 -12.71
#